data_AF-W0FPK8-F1
#
_entry.id   AF-W0FPK8-F1
#
_cell.length_a   1.000
_cell.length_b   1.000
_cell.length_c   1.000
_cell.angle_alpha   90.00
_cell.angle_beta   90.00
_cell.angle_gamma   90.00
#
_symmetry.space_group_name_H-M   'P 1'
#
loop_
_entity.id
_entity.type
_entity.pdbx_description
1 polymer ?
#
loop_
_entity_poly.entity_id
_entity_poly.type
_entity_poly.pdbx_seq_one_letter_code
_entity_poly.pdbx_strand_id
1 'polypeptide(L)'
;DKTELECYKLLTSVSGVGPKAAIAILSALTPDRLALAVAGDDSKAITAAQGVGGKIASRIVLELKNKLGTIPLSSEGADMVAAANKSTISYAGEDAVNALVMLGYSRSEAGVAVGKLDGNLSTEEMIKRALASLAKL
;
A
#
# COMPACT_ATOMS: atom_id res chain seq x y z
N ASP A 1 10.43 -11.66 -11.61
CA ASP A 1 9.34 -11.93 -10.64
C ASP A 1 8.03 -11.23 -10.96
N LYS A 2 6.89 -11.71 -10.42
CA LYS A 2 5.55 -11.08 -10.59
C LYS A 2 5.54 -9.67 -9.98
N THR A 3 6.13 -9.51 -8.79
CA THR A 3 6.26 -8.24 -8.06
C THR A 3 7.10 -7.20 -8.84
N GLU A 4 8.22 -7.61 -9.42
CA GLU A 4 9.05 -6.71 -10.25
C GLU A 4 8.30 -6.24 -11.50
N LEU A 5 7.51 -7.13 -12.12
CA LEU A 5 6.74 -6.83 -13.32
C LEU A 5 5.62 -5.81 -13.01
N GLU A 6 5.00 -5.90 -11.85
CA GLU A 6 4.03 -4.90 -11.38
C GLU A 6 4.69 -3.56 -11.06
N CYS A 7 5.83 -3.56 -10.34
CA CYS A 7 6.59 -2.34 -10.10
C CYS A 7 7.06 -1.69 -11.40
N TYR A 8 7.48 -2.46 -12.40
CA TYR A 8 7.85 -1.96 -13.71
C TYR A 8 6.67 -1.26 -14.42
N LYS A 9 5.47 -1.86 -14.38
CA LYS A 9 4.25 -1.24 -14.92
C LYS A 9 3.89 0.05 -14.19
N LEU A 10 4.02 0.07 -12.86
CA LEU A 10 3.78 1.25 -12.05
C LEU A 10 4.78 2.37 -12.39
N LEU A 11 6.06 2.06 -12.47
CA LEU A 11 7.11 3.02 -12.83
C LEU A 11 6.90 3.60 -14.23
N THR A 12 6.64 2.76 -15.23
CA THR A 12 6.40 3.22 -16.61
C THR A 12 5.09 3.99 -16.79
N SER A 13 4.17 3.89 -15.82
CA SER A 13 2.95 4.70 -15.80
C SER A 13 3.15 6.15 -15.33
N VAL A 14 4.35 6.48 -14.82
CA VAL A 14 4.69 7.83 -14.36
C VAL A 14 5.14 8.69 -15.53
N SER A 15 4.63 9.91 -15.62
CA SER A 15 4.95 10.82 -16.72
C SER A 15 6.42 11.23 -16.72
N GLY A 16 7.18 10.77 -17.71
CA GLY A 16 8.62 11.04 -17.85
C GLY A 16 9.53 9.89 -17.42
N VAL A 17 8.97 8.74 -17.02
CA VAL A 17 9.72 7.50 -16.76
C VAL A 17 9.60 6.58 -17.97
N GLY A 18 10.72 6.41 -18.69
CA GLY A 18 10.80 5.47 -19.80
C GLY A 18 11.14 4.03 -19.36
N PRO A 19 11.02 3.05 -20.27
CA PRO A 19 11.37 1.64 -20.03
C PRO A 19 12.78 1.46 -19.45
N LYS A 20 13.76 2.19 -20.01
CA LYS A 20 15.16 2.12 -19.60
C LYS A 20 15.38 2.65 -18.18
N ALA A 21 14.68 3.72 -17.80
CA ALA A 21 14.73 4.28 -16.46
C ALA A 21 14.06 3.35 -15.45
N ALA A 22 12.90 2.77 -15.78
CA ALA A 22 12.22 1.82 -14.91
C ALA A 22 13.08 0.57 -14.61
N ILE A 23 13.74 0.00 -15.62
CA ILE A 23 14.67 -1.11 -15.42
C ILE A 23 15.87 -0.69 -14.59
N ALA A 24 16.44 0.49 -14.84
CA ALA A 24 17.56 1.01 -14.04
C ALA A 24 17.18 1.23 -12.56
N ILE A 25 15.94 1.65 -12.29
CA ILE A 25 15.41 1.78 -10.93
C ILE A 25 15.30 0.41 -10.27
N LEU A 26 14.69 -0.57 -10.93
CA LEU A 26 14.56 -1.93 -10.39
C LEU A 26 15.93 -2.64 -10.25
N SER A 27 16.92 -2.23 -11.03
CA SER A 27 18.30 -2.73 -10.92
C SER A 27 19.06 -2.10 -9.75
N ALA A 28 18.72 -0.86 -9.37
CA ALA A 28 19.35 -0.12 -8.29
C ALA A 28 18.64 -0.30 -6.93
N LEU A 29 17.32 -0.51 -6.96
CA LEU A 29 16.47 -0.72 -5.79
C LEU A 29 15.55 -1.92 -6.00
N THR A 30 15.50 -2.78 -5.00
CA THR A 30 14.47 -3.82 -4.92
C THR A 30 13.07 -3.19 -4.82
N PRO A 31 12.01 -3.86 -5.31
CA PRO A 31 10.61 -3.42 -5.19
C PRO A 31 10.22 -2.91 -3.79
N ASP A 32 10.62 -3.62 -2.73
CA ASP A 32 10.32 -3.23 -1.34
C ASP A 32 10.98 -1.92 -0.92
N ARG A 33 12.23 -1.70 -1.36
CA ARG A 33 12.98 -0.47 -1.09
C ARG A 33 12.40 0.71 -1.86
N LEU A 34 11.91 0.48 -3.08
CA LEU A 34 11.19 1.49 -3.85
C LEU A 34 9.89 1.89 -3.14
N ALA A 35 9.10 0.93 -2.67
CA ALA A 35 7.87 1.19 -1.93
C ALA A 35 8.14 1.99 -0.64
N LEU A 36 9.17 1.62 0.12
CA LEU A 36 9.60 2.35 1.32
C LEU A 36 10.07 3.77 0.99
N ALA A 37 10.85 3.95 -0.07
CA ALA A 37 11.33 5.26 -0.51
C ALA A 37 10.15 6.18 -0.90
N VAL A 38 9.15 5.63 -1.61
CA VAL A 38 7.94 6.38 -1.98
C VAL A 38 7.11 6.74 -0.75
N ALA A 39 6.94 5.82 0.19
CA ALA A 39 6.19 6.07 1.43
C ALA A 39 6.86 7.12 2.33
N GLY A 40 8.20 7.14 2.36
CA GLY A 40 9.00 8.06 3.17
C GLY A 40 9.36 9.39 2.49
N ASP A 41 8.82 9.68 1.31
CA ASP A 41 9.19 10.84 0.47
C ASP A 41 10.70 10.92 0.13
N ASP A 42 11.39 9.77 0.11
CA ASP A 42 12.82 9.67 -0.16
C ASP A 42 13.11 9.62 -1.66
N SER A 43 13.00 10.79 -2.29
CA SER A 43 13.36 10.97 -3.69
C SER A 43 14.87 10.77 -3.97
N LYS A 44 15.74 10.87 -2.95
CA LYS A 44 17.19 10.70 -3.13
C LYS A 44 17.54 9.25 -3.42
N ALA A 45 16.90 8.32 -2.73
CA ALA A 45 17.07 6.89 -2.98
C ALA A 45 16.79 6.55 -4.45
N ILE A 46 15.77 7.18 -5.06
CA ILE A 46 15.36 6.93 -6.45
C ILE A 46 16.31 7.58 -7.47
N THR A 47 16.97 8.71 -7.12
CA THR A 47 17.98 9.33 -8.00
C THR A 47 19.25 8.51 -8.20
N ALA A 48 19.47 7.45 -7.40
CA ALA A 48 20.60 6.54 -7.59
C ALA A 48 20.52 5.74 -8.91
N ALA A 49 19.34 5.65 -9.51
CA ALA A 49 19.11 4.96 -10.76
C ALA A 49 19.61 5.75 -11.98
N GLN A 50 20.29 5.07 -12.91
CA GLN A 50 20.79 5.70 -14.13
C GLN A 50 19.65 6.25 -15.00
N GLY A 51 19.72 7.55 -15.33
CA GLY A 51 18.70 8.24 -16.13
C GLY A 51 17.55 8.84 -15.33
N VAL A 52 17.61 8.81 -13.99
CA VAL A 52 16.60 9.42 -13.11
C VAL A 52 17.16 10.67 -12.43
N GLY A 53 16.78 11.85 -12.94
CA GLY A 53 17.12 13.12 -12.32
C GLY A 53 16.22 13.47 -11.12
N GLY A 54 16.63 14.43 -10.29
CA GLY A 54 15.87 14.85 -9.09
C GLY A 54 14.43 15.29 -9.36
N LYS A 55 14.15 15.91 -10.52
CA LYS A 55 12.79 16.28 -10.93
C LYS A 55 11.91 15.05 -11.20
N ILE A 56 12.47 14.04 -11.87
CA ILE A 56 11.76 12.80 -12.18
C ILE A 56 11.59 11.97 -10.91
N ALA A 57 12.62 11.89 -10.05
CA ALA A 57 12.52 11.20 -8.76
C ALA A 57 11.42 11.79 -7.87
N SER A 58 11.34 13.12 -7.75
CA SER A 58 10.29 13.79 -6.98
C SER A 58 8.89 13.51 -7.55
N ARG A 59 8.78 13.47 -8.89
CA ARG A 59 7.53 13.12 -9.57
C ARG A 59 7.14 11.65 -9.37
N ILE A 60 8.11 10.73 -9.44
CA ILE A 60 7.91 9.30 -9.16
C ILE A 60 7.33 9.13 -7.75
N VAL A 61 7.96 9.74 -6.74
CA VAL A 61 7.47 9.68 -5.36
C VAL A 61 6.04 10.20 -5.28
N LEU A 62 5.75 11.38 -5.83
CA LEU A 62 4.42 11.98 -5.75
C LEU A 62 3.35 11.15 -6.47
N GLU A 63 3.60 10.75 -7.71
CA GLU A 63 2.62 9.99 -8.51
C GLU A 63 2.44 8.57 -7.98
N LEU A 64 3.53 7.87 -7.61
CA LEU A 64 3.43 6.55 -7.02
C LEU A 64 2.79 6.59 -5.64
N LYS A 65 3.02 7.63 -4.82
CA LYS A 65 2.33 7.78 -3.53
C LYS A 65 0.83 7.99 -3.70
N ASN A 66 0.42 8.80 -4.68
CA ASN A 66 -1.00 8.94 -5.04
C ASN A 66 -1.58 7.62 -5.54
N LYS A 67 -0.84 6.85 -6.35
CA LYS A 67 -1.29 5.56 -6.88
C LYS A 67 -1.31 4.45 -5.81
N LEU A 68 -0.31 4.39 -4.93
CA LEU A 68 -0.23 3.44 -3.81
C LEU A 68 -1.29 3.73 -2.75
N GLY A 69 -1.74 4.98 -2.60
CA GLY A 69 -2.95 5.32 -1.84
C GLY A 69 -4.26 4.84 -2.49
N THR A 70 -4.21 4.34 -3.73
CA THR A 70 -5.37 3.84 -4.50
C THR A 70 -5.24 2.40 -4.99
N ILE A 71 -4.11 1.73 -4.70
CA ILE A 71 -3.96 0.31 -4.99
C ILE A 71 -4.45 -0.44 -3.75
N PRO A 72 -5.65 -1.03 -3.76
CA PRO A 72 -5.92 -2.09 -2.81
C PRO A 72 -4.86 -3.14 -3.12
N LEU A 73 -3.97 -3.38 -2.16
CA LEU A 73 -3.04 -4.50 -2.16
C LEU A 73 -3.85 -5.74 -2.51
N SER A 74 -3.80 -6.12 -3.78
CA SER A 74 -4.53 -7.25 -4.29
C SER A 74 -3.73 -8.45 -3.83
N SER A 75 -4.11 -8.95 -2.65
CA SER A 75 -4.22 -10.36 -2.31
C SER A 75 -3.49 -11.29 -3.29
N GLU A 76 -2.19 -11.50 -3.09
CA GLU A 76 -1.49 -12.76 -3.44
C GLU A 76 -0.09 -12.81 -2.79
N GLY A 77 -0.01 -12.38 -1.53
CA GLY A 77 1.21 -12.41 -0.72
C GLY A 77 0.89 -12.36 0.76
N ALA A 78 -0.09 -13.14 1.19
CA ALA A 78 -0.14 -13.60 2.56
C ALA A 78 1.14 -14.41 2.82
N ASP A 79 1.73 -14.24 4.01
CA ASP A 79 2.98 -14.83 4.48
C ASP A 79 4.25 -14.16 3.94
N MET A 80 4.70 -13.06 4.57
CA MET A 80 6.13 -12.78 4.84
C MET A 80 6.45 -11.39 5.42
N VAL A 81 5.52 -10.62 6.01
CA VAL A 81 5.92 -9.40 6.73
C VAL A 81 5.17 -9.23 8.05
N ALA A 82 5.36 -10.21 8.93
CA ALA A 82 5.09 -10.07 10.36
C ALA A 82 6.13 -9.20 11.10
N ALA A 83 6.95 -8.41 10.40
CA ALA A 83 8.09 -7.74 11.03
C ALA A 83 8.47 -6.40 10.38
N ALA A 84 7.63 -5.37 10.51
CA ALA A 84 8.11 -3.99 10.58
C ALA A 84 6.99 -3.06 11.05
N ASN A 85 6.87 -2.92 12.36
CA ASN A 85 6.19 -1.81 13.02
C ASN A 85 6.69 -0.45 12.50
N LYS A 86 5.94 0.21 11.60
CA LYS A 86 5.84 1.69 11.50
C LYS A 86 4.88 2.10 10.38
N SER A 87 3.57 2.16 10.69
CA SER A 87 2.61 3.19 10.25
C SER A 87 1.20 2.78 10.67
N THR A 88 0.97 2.80 11.98
CA THR A 88 -0.29 2.44 12.66
C THR A 88 -1.34 3.55 12.56
N ILE A 89 -1.50 4.17 11.39
CA ILE A 89 -2.55 5.16 11.16
C ILE A 89 -3.25 4.80 9.85
N SER A 90 -4.46 4.26 9.99
CA SER A 90 -5.47 3.97 8.94
C SER A 90 -5.52 2.60 8.25
N TYR A 91 -4.52 1.71 8.36
CA TYR A 91 -4.63 0.38 7.70
C TYR A 91 -5.51 -0.63 8.46
N ALA A 92 -5.55 -0.54 9.81
CA ALA A 92 -6.30 -1.49 10.63
C ALA A 92 -7.82 -1.45 10.40
N GLY A 93 -8.37 -0.26 10.06
CA GLY A 93 -9.79 -0.10 9.78
C GLY A 93 -10.19 -0.70 8.44
N GLU A 94 -9.42 -0.44 7.37
CA GLU A 94 -9.72 -1.00 6.05
C GLU A 94 -9.56 -2.53 6.02
N ASP A 95 -8.54 -3.07 6.70
CA ASP A 95 -8.37 -4.52 6.82
C ASP A 95 -9.55 -5.18 7.54
N ALA A 96 -10.05 -4.54 8.62
CA ALA A 96 -11.23 -5.02 9.33
C ALA A 96 -12.49 -4.98 8.44
N VAL A 97 -12.66 -3.94 7.64
CA VAL A 97 -13.79 -3.83 6.69
C VAL A 97 -13.71 -4.92 5.63
N ASN A 98 -12.55 -5.17 5.04
CA ASN A 98 -12.38 -6.22 4.04
C ASN A 98 -12.61 -7.63 4.62
N ALA A 99 -12.16 -7.89 5.84
CA ALA A 99 -12.42 -9.16 6.53
C ALA A 99 -13.93 -9.40 6.74
N LEU A 100 -14.67 -8.37 7.16
CA LEU A 100 -16.14 -8.46 7.31
C LEU A 100 -16.85 -8.70 5.98
N VAL A 101 -16.36 -8.09 4.89
CA VAL A 101 -16.89 -8.33 3.54
C VAL A 101 -16.65 -9.79 3.10
N MET A 102 -15.48 -10.36 3.39
CA MET A 102 -15.20 -11.78 3.13
C MET A 102 -16.10 -12.73 3.94
N LEU A 103 -16.57 -12.30 5.12
CA LEU A 103 -17.53 -13.02 5.95
C LEU A 103 -18.98 -12.90 5.45
N GLY A 104 -19.23 -12.11 4.40
CA GLY A 104 -20.53 -11.98 3.75
C GLY A 104 -21.32 -10.73 4.11
N TYR A 105 -20.74 -9.79 4.87
CA TYR A 105 -21.38 -8.50 5.16
C TYR A 105 -21.18 -7.50 4.03
N SER A 106 -22.11 -6.57 3.82
CA SER A 106 -21.89 -5.53 2.81
C SER A 106 -20.79 -4.56 3.25
N ARG A 107 -20.08 -3.99 2.29
CA ARG A 107 -19.03 -2.99 2.55
C ARG A 107 -19.58 -1.77 3.34
N SER A 108 -20.85 -1.42 3.12
CA SER A 108 -21.52 -0.34 3.82
C SER A 108 -21.70 -0.66 5.31
N GLU A 109 -22.21 -1.85 5.63
CA GLU A 109 -22.42 -2.32 7.00
C GLU A 109 -21.08 -2.50 7.75
N ALA A 110 -20.10 -3.09 7.07
CA ALA A 110 -18.75 -3.26 7.61
C ALA A 110 -18.08 -1.91 7.92
N GLY A 111 -18.18 -0.94 7.00
CA GLY A 111 -17.64 0.41 7.20
C GLY A 111 -18.29 1.15 8.38
N VAL A 112 -19.61 1.04 8.52
CA VAL A 112 -20.34 1.65 9.66
C VAL A 112 -19.98 0.99 10.99
N ALA A 113 -19.79 -0.32 11.02
CA ALA A 113 -19.42 -1.03 12.23
C ALA A 113 -18.00 -0.71 12.69
N VAL A 114 -17.04 -0.69 11.75
CA VAL A 114 -15.63 -0.37 12.04
C VAL A 114 -15.44 1.13 12.33
N GLY A 115 -16.16 2.02 11.64
CA GLY A 115 -16.08 3.46 11.87
C GLY A 115 -16.58 3.94 13.22
N LYS A 116 -17.30 3.09 13.97
CA LYS A 116 -17.73 3.35 15.37
C LYS A 116 -16.67 2.96 16.40
N LEU A 117 -15.58 2.33 15.98
CA LEU A 117 -14.52 1.83 16.86
C LEU A 117 -13.35 2.80 16.91
N ASP A 118 -12.62 2.80 18.03
CA ASP A 118 -11.40 3.58 18.17
C ASP A 118 -10.31 3.11 17.20
N GLY A 119 -9.75 4.05 16.42
CA GLY A 119 -8.67 3.78 15.46
C GLY A 119 -7.35 3.31 16.08
N ASN A 120 -7.27 3.22 17.41
CA ASN A 120 -6.12 2.71 18.16
C ASN A 120 -6.23 1.21 18.50
N LEU A 121 -7.33 0.55 18.11
CA LEU A 121 -7.52 -0.88 18.28
C LEU A 121 -6.72 -1.66 17.24
N SER A 122 -6.31 -2.88 17.56
CA SER A 122 -5.73 -3.79 16.57
C SER A 122 -6.80 -4.24 15.57
N THR A 123 -6.39 -4.59 14.34
CA THR A 123 -7.29 -5.11 13.29
C THR A 123 -8.15 -6.27 13.79
N GLU A 124 -7.55 -7.21 14.53
CA GLU A 124 -8.23 -8.38 15.08
C GLU A 124 -9.32 -7.99 16.09
N GLU A 125 -9.04 -7.00 16.94
CA GLU A 125 -9.98 -6.48 17.93
C GLU A 125 -11.11 -5.68 17.27
N MET A 126 -10.80 -4.94 16.19
CA MET A 126 -11.82 -4.27 15.38
C MET A 126 -12.78 -5.26 14.74
N ILE A 127 -12.28 -6.37 14.18
CA ILE A 127 -13.11 -7.41 13.56
C ILE A 127 -14.05 -8.03 14.61
N LYS A 128 -13.52 -8.43 15.78
CA LYS A 128 -14.34 -9.01 16.86
C LYS A 128 -15.45 -8.07 17.33
N ARG A 129 -15.12 -6.78 17.54
CA ARG A 129 -16.09 -5.77 17.99
C ARG A 129 -17.11 -5.40 16.92
N ALA A 130 -16.68 -5.31 15.67
CA ALA A 130 -17.58 -5.04 14.54
C ALA A 130 -18.57 -6.20 14.34
N LEU A 131 -18.09 -7.46 14.39
CA LEU A 131 -18.96 -8.64 14.36
C LEU A 131 -19.95 -8.65 15.53
N ALA A 132 -19.51 -8.32 16.74
CA ALA A 132 -20.40 -8.22 17.90
C ALA A 132 -21.47 -7.13 17.74
N SER A 133 -21.15 -6.02 17.06
CA SER A 133 -22.12 -4.96 16.75
C SER A 133 -23.09 -5.36 15.64
N LEU A 134 -22.65 -6.15 14.65
CA LEU A 134 -23.45 -6.59 13.50
C LEU A 134 -24.35 -7.78 13.84
N ALA A 135 -23.92 -8.67 14.73
CA ALA A 135 -24.71 -9.82 15.20
C ALA A 135 -25.80 -9.45 16.22
N LYS A 136 -25.80 -8.20 16.71
CA LYS A 136 -26.78 -7.68 17.68
C LYS A 136 -27.89 -6.86 17.02
N LEU A 137 -27.85 -6.75 15.69
CA LEU A 137 -28.93 -6.25 14.82
C LEU A 137 -29.79 -7.43 14.35
#